data_AF-A0A090MFW9-F1
#
_entry.id   AF-A0A090MFW9-F1
#
_cell.length_a   1.000
_cell.length_b   1.000
_cell.length_c   1.000
_cell.angle_alpha   90.00
_cell.angle_beta   90.00
_cell.angle_gamma   90.00
#
_symmetry.space_group_name_H-M   'P 1'
#
loop_
_entity.id
_entity.type
_entity.pdbx_description
1 polymer ?
#
loop_
_entity_poly.entity_id
_entity_poly.type
_entity_poly.pdbx_seq_one_letter_code
_entity_poly.pdbx_strand_id
1 'polypeptide(L)'
;MDDLSINNRKKRNIKIKLGKFRWDSFIDYYVSFPLGHSKIKKVINVLETTTCLRFREAKSLYGCVSGILFVSSTRCHSHLGRETDRNWQRIEIARECYNEGEILQLILRTLGVIYEHNRVDRNYFVQVVEENILPFAKKHFELFRKSVFNDKFLPYEYGSIMHFGMYNYSRNGDPNHCDRCKCPNSFEGFQCERYKTFRGCGTIVWTVRKQPTFFKFYGKKNCIYHLKTNRLKKIKIVILKVKTQSSYSLTCSGYNTLEVKYWKDKTVVGARFCQQRFPKYIISHNNYVILQYNSCYESSYVHLYFKEAF
;
A
#
# COMPACT_ATOMS: atom_id res chain seq x y z
N MET A 1 5.49 25.67 17.49
CA MET A 1 4.19 25.67 16.79
C MET A 1 4.39 26.54 15.58
N ASP A 2 4.87 25.94 14.49
CA ASP A 2 5.04 26.67 13.24
C ASP A 2 3.69 26.65 12.54
N ASP A 3 3.14 27.85 12.44
CA ASP A 3 1.89 28.19 11.81
C ASP A 3 1.98 27.80 10.31
N LEU A 4 1.44 26.64 9.96
CA LEU A 4 1.13 26.24 8.59
C LEU A 4 -0.11 27.02 8.11
N SER A 5 -0.13 28.34 8.31
CA SER A 5 -1.18 29.21 7.81
C SER A 5 -0.98 29.45 6.31
N ILE A 6 -1.97 28.96 5.55
CA ILE A 6 -2.41 29.51 4.25
C ILE A 6 -1.26 29.70 3.26
N ASN A 7 -0.63 28.57 2.89
CA ASN A 7 0.42 28.57 1.89
C ASN A 7 -0.13 28.95 0.50
N ASN A 8 0.31 30.11 0.01
CA ASN A 8 0.33 30.54 -1.39
C ASN A 8 0.78 29.38 -2.30
N ARG A 9 -0.15 28.51 -2.72
CA ARG A 9 0.14 27.43 -3.64
C ARG A 9 0.45 28.05 -4.99
N LYS A 10 1.75 28.27 -5.29
CA LYS A 10 2.19 28.65 -6.63
C LYS A 10 1.59 27.65 -7.62
N LYS A 11 0.76 28.16 -8.53
CA LYS A 11 0.04 27.35 -9.52
C LYS A 11 1.07 26.52 -10.30
N ARG A 12 1.06 25.21 -10.07
CA ARG A 12 1.96 24.25 -10.71
C ARG A 12 1.51 24.09 -12.16
N ASN A 13 2.28 24.63 -13.10
CA ASN A 13 2.02 24.40 -14.52
C ASN A 13 2.82 23.18 -14.96
N ILE A 14 2.13 22.07 -15.18
CA ILE A 14 2.69 20.92 -15.91
C ILE A 14 2.55 21.28 -17.40
N LYS A 15 3.43 22.16 -17.90
CA LYS A 15 3.54 22.43 -19.34
C LYS A 15 4.46 21.39 -19.97
N ILE A 16 4.07 20.12 -19.93
CA ILE A 16 4.67 19.15 -20.85
C ILE A 16 3.94 19.36 -22.17
N LYS A 17 4.65 19.81 -23.20
CA LYS A 17 4.09 19.92 -24.56
C LYS A 17 3.96 18.49 -25.14
N LEU A 18 3.00 17.73 -24.60
CA LEU A 18 2.68 16.38 -25.04
C LEU A 18 1.84 16.47 -26.31
N GLY A 19 2.49 16.39 -27.46
CA GLY A 19 1.82 16.23 -28.75
C GLY A 19 1.03 17.45 -29.24
N LYS A 20 0.19 17.20 -30.26
CA LYS A 20 -0.60 18.22 -30.99
C LYS A 20 -1.88 18.62 -30.24
N PHE A 21 -2.44 17.72 -29.43
CA PHE A 21 -3.76 17.88 -28.81
C PHE A 21 -3.65 18.22 -27.32
N ARG A 22 -4.64 18.96 -26.79
CA ARG A 22 -4.72 19.34 -25.37
C ARG A 22 -6.12 19.05 -24.85
N TRP A 23 -6.22 18.66 -23.59
CA TRP A 23 -7.51 18.59 -22.91
C TRP A 23 -8.06 19.99 -22.67
N ASP A 24 -9.35 20.15 -22.93
CA ASP A 24 -10.10 21.34 -22.56
C ASP A 24 -10.41 21.30 -21.06
N SER A 25 -10.80 22.43 -20.47
CA SER A 25 -11.18 22.48 -19.05
C SER A 25 -12.42 21.61 -18.75
N PHE A 26 -13.24 21.34 -19.76
CA PHE A 26 -14.40 20.46 -19.68
C PHE A 26 -14.10 19.15 -20.43
N ILE A 27 -14.14 18.03 -19.72
CA ILE A 27 -13.77 16.71 -20.23
C ILE A 27 -14.95 15.76 -20.09
N ASP A 28 -15.44 15.24 -21.21
CA ASP A 28 -16.44 14.17 -21.20
C ASP A 28 -15.80 12.86 -20.74
N TYR A 29 -16.52 12.08 -19.93
CA TYR A 29 -16.10 10.74 -19.54
C TYR A 29 -17.24 9.74 -19.59
N TYR A 30 -16.91 8.47 -19.81
CA TYR A 30 -17.84 7.35 -19.82
C TYR A 30 -17.26 6.18 -19.03
N VAL A 31 -18.07 5.53 -18.21
CA VAL A 31 -17.68 4.34 -17.42
C VAL A 31 -18.35 3.12 -18.01
N SER A 32 -17.53 2.17 -18.48
CA SER A 32 -18.02 0.91 -19.03
C SER A 32 -18.20 -0.14 -17.93
N PHE A 33 -19.31 -0.88 -17.99
CA PHE A 33 -19.52 -2.08 -17.16
C PHE A 33 -18.38 -3.09 -17.38
N PRO A 34 -17.86 -3.78 -16.34
CA PRO A 34 -18.35 -3.89 -14.95
C PRO A 34 -17.78 -2.87 -13.96
N LEU A 35 -17.14 -1.78 -14.41
CA LEU A 35 -16.62 -0.78 -13.47
C LEU A 35 -17.76 -0.06 -12.75
N GLY A 36 -17.56 0.19 -11.45
CA GLY A 36 -18.54 0.87 -10.61
C GLY A 36 -18.49 2.38 -10.81
N HIS A 37 -19.55 2.94 -11.38
CA HIS A 37 -19.69 4.38 -11.63
C HIS A 37 -19.43 5.22 -10.37
N SER A 38 -19.93 4.79 -9.21
CA SER A 38 -19.76 5.51 -7.94
C SER A 38 -18.30 5.70 -7.54
N LYS A 39 -17.44 4.69 -7.77
CA LYS A 39 -16.01 4.77 -7.45
C LYS A 39 -15.30 5.75 -8.37
N ILE A 40 -15.53 5.67 -9.68
CA ILE A 40 -14.91 6.59 -10.66
C ILE A 40 -15.36 8.03 -10.40
N LYS A 41 -16.65 8.24 -10.17
CA LYS A 41 -17.22 9.55 -9.86
C LYS A 41 -16.62 10.16 -8.59
N LYS A 42 -16.37 9.35 -7.56
CA LYS A 42 -15.69 9.80 -6.33
C LYS A 42 -14.29 10.33 -6.62
N VAL A 43 -13.51 9.64 -7.46
CA VAL A 43 -12.16 10.08 -7.85
C VAL A 43 -12.21 11.35 -8.70
N ILE A 44 -13.13 11.42 -9.66
CA ILE A 44 -13.35 12.62 -10.48
C ILE A 44 -13.69 13.84 -9.60
N ASN A 45 -14.56 13.67 -8.59
CA ASN A 45 -14.91 14.75 -7.68
C ASN A 45 -13.69 15.29 -6.90
N VAL A 46 -12.69 14.47 -6.59
CA VAL A 46 -11.42 14.94 -6.00
C VAL A 46 -10.70 15.90 -6.96
N LEU A 47 -10.69 15.60 -8.27
CA LEU A 47 -10.09 16.50 -9.27
C LEU A 47 -10.90 17.79 -9.44
N GLU A 48 -12.22 17.71 -9.49
CA GLU A 48 -13.08 18.90 -9.68
C GLU A 48 -13.02 19.88 -8.50
N THR A 49 -12.91 19.35 -7.27
CA THR A 49 -12.82 20.17 -6.05
C THR A 49 -11.43 20.77 -5.82
N THR A 50 -10.37 20.15 -6.35
CA THR A 50 -8.99 20.59 -6.14
C THR A 50 -8.37 21.30 -7.34
N THR A 51 -9.04 21.29 -8.49
CA THR A 51 -8.55 21.87 -9.74
C THR A 51 -9.65 22.65 -10.49
N CYS A 52 -9.27 23.33 -11.57
CA CYS A 52 -10.21 24.01 -12.45
C CYS A 52 -10.82 23.07 -13.52
N LEU A 53 -10.45 21.79 -13.53
CA LEU A 53 -11.01 20.82 -14.48
C LEU A 53 -12.44 20.47 -14.09
N ARG A 54 -13.28 20.25 -15.09
CA ARG A 54 -14.68 19.88 -14.96
C ARG A 54 -14.93 18.65 -15.83
N PHE A 55 -15.72 17.73 -15.31
CA PHE A 55 -15.99 16.45 -15.95
C PHE A 55 -17.48 16.26 -16.13
N ARG A 56 -17.88 15.76 -17.29
CA ARG A 56 -19.28 15.48 -17.60
C ARG A 56 -19.44 14.01 -17.96
N GLU A 57 -20.31 13.33 -17.24
CA GLU A 57 -20.61 11.93 -17.52
C GLU A 57 -21.48 11.83 -18.79
N ALA A 58 -20.95 11.18 -19.82
CA ALA A 58 -21.69 10.90 -21.04
C ALA A 58 -22.65 9.73 -20.82
N LYS A 59 -23.84 9.82 -21.42
CA LYS A 59 -24.85 8.75 -21.38
C LYS A 59 -24.55 7.63 -22.38
N SER A 60 -23.84 7.92 -23.46
CA SER A 60 -23.44 6.97 -24.48
C SER A 60 -22.18 7.43 -25.21
N LEU A 61 -21.57 6.50 -25.95
CA LEU A 61 -20.36 6.72 -26.74
C LEU A 61 -20.73 7.16 -28.15
N TYR A 62 -20.98 8.45 -28.35
CA TYR A 62 -21.24 9.01 -29.68
C TYR A 62 -19.94 9.10 -30.50
N GLY A 63 -20.02 8.80 -31.79
CA GLY A 63 -18.94 9.09 -32.76
C GLY A 63 -18.80 10.59 -32.97
N CYS A 64 -17.57 11.07 -33.18
CA CYS A 64 -17.19 12.49 -33.30
C CYS A 64 -17.10 13.29 -31.99
N VAL A 65 -17.28 12.66 -30.83
CA VAL A 65 -16.99 13.25 -29.52
C VAL A 65 -15.75 12.59 -28.94
N SER A 66 -14.88 13.38 -28.33
CA SER A 66 -13.72 12.88 -27.59
C SER A 66 -13.94 12.98 -26.10
N GLY A 67 -13.44 11.99 -25.36
CA GLY A 67 -13.52 11.95 -23.92
C GLY A 67 -12.67 10.83 -23.36
N ILE A 68 -12.81 10.61 -22.06
CA ILE A 68 -12.13 9.53 -21.34
C ILE A 68 -13.09 8.35 -21.19
N LEU A 69 -12.69 7.19 -21.71
CA LEU A 69 -13.44 5.94 -21.59
C LEU A 69 -12.77 5.01 -20.56
N PHE A 70 -13.40 4.84 -19.41
CA PHE A 70 -12.96 3.90 -18.39
C PHE A 70 -13.45 2.49 -18.72
N VAL A 71 -12.51 1.54 -18.83
CA VAL A 71 -12.80 0.14 -19.19
C VAL A 71 -12.12 -0.84 -18.24
N SER A 72 -12.84 -1.91 -17.91
CA SER A 72 -12.24 -3.05 -17.23
C SER A 72 -11.24 -3.75 -18.15
N SER A 73 -10.05 -4.06 -17.63
CA SER A 73 -8.97 -4.70 -18.39
C SER A 73 -8.20 -5.70 -17.52
N THR A 74 -7.21 -6.37 -18.09
CA THR A 74 -6.23 -7.22 -17.38
C THR A 74 -4.95 -6.47 -17.04
N ARG A 75 -4.82 -5.21 -17.46
CA ARG A 75 -3.68 -4.34 -17.16
C ARG A 75 -4.15 -2.98 -16.67
N CYS A 76 -3.28 -2.32 -15.91
CA CYS A 76 -3.45 -0.95 -15.43
C CYS A 76 -2.70 -0.01 -16.37
N HIS A 77 -3.42 0.69 -17.26
CA HIS A 77 -2.79 1.45 -18.33
C HIS A 77 -3.57 2.70 -18.71
N SER A 78 -2.85 3.80 -18.90
CA SER A 78 -3.33 4.99 -19.58
C SER A 78 -2.21 5.67 -20.36
N HIS A 79 -2.59 6.23 -21.50
CA HIS A 79 -1.70 7.04 -22.33
C HIS A 79 -1.40 8.37 -21.64
N LEU A 80 -0.23 8.94 -21.96
CA LEU A 80 0.22 10.20 -21.39
C LEU A 80 -0.29 11.38 -22.23
N GLY A 81 -1.19 12.19 -21.67
CA GLY A 81 -1.82 13.31 -22.37
C GLY A 81 -2.97 12.90 -23.30
N ARG A 82 -3.52 13.87 -24.03
CA ARG A 82 -4.58 13.67 -25.03
C ARG A 82 -3.97 13.19 -26.33
N GLU A 83 -4.37 12.01 -26.81
CA GLU A 83 -3.85 11.43 -28.06
C GLU A 83 -4.67 11.84 -29.29
N THR A 84 -5.96 12.12 -29.11
CA THR A 84 -6.91 12.36 -30.20
C THR A 84 -8.00 13.36 -29.80
N ASP A 85 -8.50 14.10 -30.78
CA ASP A 85 -9.63 15.04 -30.69
C ASP A 85 -10.96 14.43 -31.15
N ARG A 86 -10.95 13.24 -31.75
CA ARG A 86 -12.12 12.65 -32.44
C ARG A 86 -12.63 11.34 -31.85
N ASN A 87 -11.89 10.74 -30.92
CA ASN A 87 -12.22 9.45 -30.33
C ASN A 87 -12.12 9.45 -28.80
N TRP A 88 -12.76 8.46 -28.20
CA TRP A 88 -12.67 8.16 -26.78
C TRP A 88 -11.33 7.51 -26.43
N GLN A 89 -10.56 8.16 -25.56
CA GLN A 89 -9.27 7.63 -25.09
C GLN A 89 -9.49 6.71 -23.90
N ARG A 90 -8.96 5.50 -23.98
CA ARG A 90 -9.20 4.44 -22.99
C ARG A 90 -8.29 4.59 -21.78
N ILE A 91 -8.88 4.52 -20.58
CA ILE A 91 -8.19 4.21 -19.33
C ILE A 91 -8.55 2.77 -18.97
N GLU A 92 -7.54 1.91 -18.96
CA GLU A 92 -7.66 0.50 -18.66
C GLU A 92 -7.40 0.24 -17.17
N ILE A 93 -8.38 -0.38 -16.51
CA ILE A 93 -8.35 -0.64 -15.08
C ILE A 93 -8.51 -2.13 -14.83
N ALA A 94 -7.47 -2.75 -14.29
CA ALA A 94 -7.50 -4.11 -13.80
C ALA A 94 -7.85 -4.18 -12.31
N ARG A 95 -8.08 -5.40 -11.82
CA ARG A 95 -8.54 -5.63 -10.45
C ARG A 95 -7.55 -5.12 -9.41
N GLU A 96 -6.26 -5.25 -9.69
CA GLU A 96 -5.16 -4.84 -8.82
C GLU A 96 -5.08 -3.32 -8.64
N CYS A 97 -5.41 -2.53 -9.67
CA CYS A 97 -5.43 -1.06 -9.62
C CYS A 97 -6.81 -0.46 -9.39
N TYR A 98 -7.80 -1.26 -9.00
CA TYR A 98 -9.17 -0.78 -8.78
C TYR A 98 -9.35 -0.11 -7.40
N ASN A 99 -8.40 0.76 -7.04
CA ASN A 99 -8.44 1.61 -5.85
C ASN A 99 -8.38 3.10 -6.25
N GLU A 100 -8.87 3.98 -5.38
CA GLU A 100 -9.05 5.41 -5.70
C GLU A 100 -7.74 6.11 -6.06
N GLY A 101 -6.63 5.75 -5.42
CA GLY A 101 -5.32 6.36 -5.66
C GLY A 101 -4.75 6.00 -7.03
N GLU A 102 -4.80 4.73 -7.42
CA GLU A 102 -4.30 4.29 -8.73
C GLU A 102 -5.20 4.76 -9.88
N ILE A 103 -6.51 4.80 -9.68
CA ILE A 103 -7.43 5.41 -10.65
C ILE A 103 -7.09 6.90 -10.84
N LEU A 104 -6.82 7.63 -9.75
CA LEU A 104 -6.39 9.02 -9.82
C LEU A 104 -5.07 9.18 -10.58
N GLN A 105 -4.07 8.31 -10.34
CA GLN A 105 -2.82 8.31 -11.11
C GLN A 105 -3.06 8.10 -12.61
N LEU A 106 -3.92 7.15 -12.99
CA LEU A 106 -4.25 6.87 -14.39
C LEU A 106 -4.93 8.06 -15.07
N ILE A 107 -5.81 8.77 -14.36
CA ILE A 107 -6.45 10.01 -14.85
C ILE A 107 -5.38 11.11 -14.99
N LEU A 108 -4.52 11.32 -13.99
CA LEU A 108 -3.45 12.32 -14.05
C LEU A 108 -2.50 12.06 -15.24
N ARG A 109 -2.13 10.80 -15.50
CA ARG A 109 -1.38 10.44 -16.72
C ARG A 109 -2.12 10.83 -17.98
N THR A 110 -3.41 10.51 -18.07
CA THR A 110 -4.27 10.88 -19.20
C THR A 110 -4.31 12.40 -19.39
N LEU A 111 -4.31 13.17 -18.31
CA LEU A 111 -4.25 14.63 -18.32
C LEU A 111 -2.85 15.20 -18.67
N GLY A 112 -1.83 14.35 -18.82
CA GLY A 112 -0.49 14.73 -19.25
C GLY A 112 0.52 14.86 -18.11
N VAL A 113 0.24 14.34 -16.93
CA VAL A 113 1.18 14.32 -15.80
C VAL A 113 2.09 13.09 -15.91
N ILE A 114 3.40 13.31 -16.01
CA ILE A 114 4.39 12.22 -15.92
C ILE A 114 4.51 11.72 -14.49
N TYR A 115 5.07 10.52 -14.29
CA TYR A 115 5.48 10.13 -12.95
C TYR A 115 6.66 10.97 -12.48
N GLU A 116 6.69 11.27 -11.18
CA GLU A 116 7.69 12.13 -10.55
C GLU A 116 9.11 11.54 -10.72
N HIS A 117 9.25 10.21 -10.60
CA HIS A 117 10.52 9.51 -10.78
C HIS A 117 10.99 9.37 -12.24
N ASN A 118 10.13 9.74 -13.21
CA ASN A 118 10.52 9.81 -14.63
C ASN A 118 11.03 11.21 -15.02
N ARG A 119 11.05 12.20 -14.12
CA ARG A 119 11.62 13.52 -14.44
C ARG A 119 13.08 13.40 -14.85
N VAL A 120 13.53 14.28 -15.75
CA VAL A 120 14.92 14.28 -16.26
C VAL A 120 15.94 14.57 -15.15
N ASP A 121 15.54 15.35 -14.15
CA ASP A 121 16.35 15.74 -12.99
C ASP A 121 16.23 14.77 -11.81
N ARG A 122 15.49 13.66 -11.94
CA ARG A 122 15.23 12.72 -10.83
C ARG A 122 16.52 12.19 -10.19
N ASN A 123 17.61 12.05 -10.95
CA ASN A 123 18.90 11.54 -10.47
C ASN A 123 19.56 12.43 -9.41
N TYR A 124 19.14 13.70 -9.27
CA TYR A 124 19.59 14.58 -8.18
C TYR A 124 18.88 14.29 -6.84
N PHE A 125 17.77 13.55 -6.87
CA PHE A 125 16.88 13.35 -5.72
C PHE A 125 16.75 11.88 -5.32
N VAL A 126 16.72 10.97 -6.30
CA VAL A 126 16.54 9.54 -6.09
C VAL A 126 17.47 8.73 -6.99
N GLN A 127 18.02 7.66 -6.42
CA GLN A 127 18.77 6.65 -7.15
C GLN A 127 17.84 5.50 -7.52
N VAL A 128 17.90 5.07 -8.78
CA VAL A 128 17.22 3.86 -9.24
C VAL A 128 18.23 2.71 -9.29
N VAL A 129 17.99 1.67 -8.50
CA VAL A 129 18.83 0.46 -8.46
C VAL A 129 18.34 -0.52 -9.53
N GLU A 130 18.85 -0.36 -10.75
CA GLU A 130 18.32 -1.07 -11.93
C GLU A 130 18.39 -2.60 -11.83
N GLU A 131 19.41 -3.13 -11.16
CA GLU A 131 19.61 -4.56 -10.91
C GLU A 131 18.51 -5.17 -10.04
N ASN A 132 17.85 -4.34 -9.22
CA ASN A 132 16.77 -4.72 -8.36
C ASN A 132 15.38 -4.47 -8.98
N ILE A 133 15.29 -4.05 -10.25
CA ILE A 133 14.02 -3.89 -10.96
C ILE A 133 13.63 -5.22 -11.62
N LEU A 134 12.36 -5.62 -11.49
CA LEU A 134 11.80 -6.74 -12.26
C LEU A 134 11.98 -6.50 -13.77
N PRO A 135 12.51 -7.47 -14.56
CA PRO A 135 12.89 -7.23 -15.96
C PRO A 135 11.82 -6.56 -16.83
N PHE A 136 10.56 -6.98 -16.69
CA PHE A 136 9.44 -6.42 -17.46
C PHE A 136 9.11 -4.96 -17.12
N ALA A 137 9.57 -4.47 -15.96
CA ALA A 137 9.23 -3.17 -15.42
C ALA A 137 10.28 -2.09 -15.71
N LYS A 138 11.45 -2.42 -16.27
CA LYS A 138 12.55 -1.47 -16.53
C LYS A 138 12.10 -0.22 -17.29
N LYS A 139 11.24 -0.39 -18.31
CA LYS A 139 10.65 0.71 -19.10
C LYS A 139 9.89 1.76 -18.26
N HIS A 140 9.38 1.39 -17.09
CA HIS A 140 8.65 2.32 -16.21
C HIS A 140 9.56 3.30 -15.46
N PHE A 141 10.89 3.07 -15.46
CA PHE A 141 11.88 3.89 -14.77
C PHE A 141 12.71 4.77 -15.70
N GLU A 142 12.44 4.71 -17.01
CA GLU A 142 13.12 5.53 -18.01
C GLU A 142 12.86 7.02 -17.78
N LEU A 143 13.90 7.84 -17.99
CA LEU A 143 13.77 9.29 -17.89
C LEU A 143 12.95 9.84 -19.06
N PHE A 144 12.05 10.77 -18.78
CA PHE A 144 11.21 11.42 -19.79
C PHE A 144 11.97 12.55 -20.50
N ARG A 145 12.73 12.16 -21.54
CA ARG A 145 13.62 13.06 -22.31
C ARG A 145 12.90 14.08 -23.21
N LYS A 146 11.60 13.89 -23.52
CA LYS A 146 10.81 14.78 -24.40
C LYS A 146 10.32 16.07 -23.72
N SER A 147 10.76 16.36 -22.51
CA SER A 147 10.32 17.52 -21.75
C SER A 147 11.19 18.74 -22.07
N VAL A 148 10.66 19.68 -22.85
CA VAL A 148 11.05 21.09 -22.71
C VAL A 148 10.48 21.55 -21.38
N PHE A 149 11.22 21.33 -20.29
CA PHE A 149 10.90 22.00 -19.03
C PHE A 149 11.11 23.49 -19.28
N ASN A 150 10.02 24.27 -19.38
CA ASN A 150 10.14 25.72 -19.30
C ASN A 150 10.55 26.08 -17.86
N ASP A 151 11.85 26.32 -17.62
CA ASP A 151 12.58 27.14 -16.62
C ASP A 151 11.96 27.50 -15.25
N LYS A 152 10.88 26.85 -14.83
CA LYS A 152 10.27 26.98 -13.51
C LYS A 152 10.37 25.62 -12.85
N PHE A 153 11.58 25.30 -12.37
CA PHE A 153 11.85 24.09 -11.61
C PHE A 153 10.90 24.04 -10.40
N LEU A 154 9.88 23.18 -10.52
CA LEU A 154 9.11 22.77 -9.36
C LEU A 154 10.03 21.87 -8.51
N PRO A 155 10.11 22.08 -7.19
CA PRO A 155 10.84 21.18 -6.31
C PRO A 155 10.39 19.73 -6.51
N TYR A 156 11.31 18.79 -6.36
CA TYR A 156 10.99 17.36 -6.41
C TYR A 156 10.08 16.99 -5.24
N GLU A 157 8.95 16.35 -5.51
CA GLU A 157 7.95 16.03 -4.49
C GLU A 157 7.89 14.52 -4.20
N TYR A 158 8.67 14.07 -3.21
CA TYR A 158 8.72 12.67 -2.79
C TYR A 158 7.35 12.09 -2.39
N GLY A 159 6.46 12.93 -1.85
CA GLY A 159 5.09 12.56 -1.44
C GLY A 159 4.05 12.68 -2.55
N SER A 160 4.47 12.95 -3.80
CA SER A 160 3.56 13.06 -4.93
C SER A 160 2.82 11.74 -5.14
N ILE A 161 1.51 11.80 -5.38
CA ILE A 161 0.75 10.60 -5.80
C ILE A 161 1.31 10.02 -7.11
N MET A 162 2.04 10.81 -7.89
CA MET A 162 2.68 10.38 -9.14
C MET A 162 4.09 9.83 -8.92
N HIS A 163 4.55 9.67 -7.67
CA HIS A 163 5.84 9.07 -7.37
C HIS A 163 5.67 7.57 -7.06
N PHE A 164 6.49 6.71 -7.66
CA PHE A 164 6.53 5.29 -7.27
C PHE A 164 7.05 5.13 -5.83
N GLY A 165 6.44 4.24 -5.06
CA GLY A 165 6.97 3.85 -3.76
C GLY A 165 8.34 3.17 -3.89
N MET A 166 9.09 3.19 -2.79
CA MET A 166 10.48 2.69 -2.72
C MET A 166 10.67 1.26 -3.26
N TYR A 167 9.64 0.41 -3.13
CA TYR A 167 9.70 -1.01 -3.49
C TYR A 167 8.87 -1.37 -4.72
N ASN A 168 8.30 -0.38 -5.43
CA ASN A 168 7.53 -0.64 -6.64
C ASN A 168 8.39 -1.37 -7.66
N TYR A 169 7.91 -2.53 -8.12
CA TYR A 169 8.63 -3.40 -9.06
C TYR A 169 10.02 -3.87 -8.59
N SER A 170 10.31 -3.81 -7.27
CA SER A 170 11.53 -4.38 -6.71
C SER A 170 11.48 -5.91 -6.77
N ARG A 171 12.63 -6.54 -7.04
CA ARG A 171 12.77 -8.01 -7.04
C ARG A 171 12.70 -8.60 -5.64
N ASN A 172 13.19 -7.87 -4.64
CA ASN A 172 13.43 -8.41 -3.29
C ASN A 172 12.91 -7.53 -2.14
N GLY A 173 12.43 -6.31 -2.40
CA GLY A 173 11.96 -5.41 -1.36
C GLY A 173 13.08 -4.86 -0.44
N ASP A 174 14.34 -4.89 -0.87
CA ASP A 174 15.46 -4.19 -0.22
C ASP A 174 16.15 -3.23 -1.23
N PRO A 175 16.00 -1.91 -1.07
CA PRO A 175 16.59 -0.92 -1.98
C PRO A 175 18.12 -0.85 -1.88
N ASN A 176 18.71 -1.37 -0.79
CA ASN A 176 20.14 -1.22 -0.52
C ASN A 176 20.95 -2.48 -0.84
N HIS A 177 20.30 -3.64 -0.98
CA HIS A 177 20.96 -4.90 -1.28
C HIS A 177 20.17 -5.67 -2.34
N CYS A 178 20.80 -5.98 -3.48
CA CYS A 178 20.14 -6.73 -4.56
C CYS A 178 20.00 -8.23 -4.26
N ASP A 179 20.79 -8.77 -3.34
CA ASP A 179 20.93 -10.22 -3.13
C ASP A 179 20.11 -10.76 -1.94
N ARG A 180 19.42 -9.89 -1.20
CA ARG A 180 18.61 -10.31 -0.04
C ARG A 180 17.35 -9.48 0.12
N CYS A 181 16.30 -10.10 0.65
CA CYS A 181 15.07 -9.44 1.00
C CYS A 181 15.16 -8.77 2.37
N LYS A 182 14.49 -7.62 2.53
CA LYS A 182 14.27 -7.01 3.85
C LYS A 182 13.12 -7.71 4.55
N CYS A 183 13.45 -8.58 5.51
CA CYS A 183 12.45 -9.42 6.15
C CYS A 183 11.62 -8.69 7.21
N PRO A 184 10.30 -8.95 7.29
CA PRO A 184 9.54 -8.63 8.50
C PRO A 184 10.18 -9.32 9.69
N ASN A 185 10.13 -8.71 10.88
CA ASN A 185 10.86 -9.17 12.08
C ASN A 185 10.60 -10.64 12.49
N SER A 186 9.54 -11.27 11.99
CA SER A 186 9.20 -12.67 12.27
C SER A 186 9.86 -13.68 11.31
N PHE A 187 10.61 -13.21 10.32
CA PHE A 187 11.23 -14.03 9.29
C PHE A 187 12.72 -13.70 9.15
N GLU A 188 13.46 -14.66 8.61
CA GLU A 188 14.89 -14.55 8.33
C GLU A 188 15.25 -15.38 7.08
N GLY A 189 16.51 -15.28 6.65
CA GLY A 189 16.98 -15.88 5.41
C GLY A 189 17.12 -14.86 4.28
N PHE A 190 17.69 -15.30 3.15
CA PHE A 190 17.95 -14.43 2.01
C PHE A 190 16.66 -13.97 1.33
N GLN A 191 15.61 -14.78 1.39
CA GLN A 191 14.29 -14.51 0.80
C GLN A 191 13.17 -14.47 1.86
N CYS A 192 13.52 -14.33 3.15
CA CYS A 192 12.58 -14.40 4.26
C CYS A 192 11.81 -15.73 4.32
N GLU A 193 12.48 -16.79 3.87
CA GLU A 193 11.93 -18.13 3.71
C GLU A 193 11.87 -18.91 5.03
N ARG A 194 12.65 -18.49 6.03
CA ARG A 194 12.72 -19.13 7.35
C ARG A 194 12.02 -18.30 8.42
N TYR A 195 11.50 -18.98 9.44
CA TYR A 195 10.95 -18.33 10.62
C TYR A 195 12.06 -17.97 11.58
N LYS A 196 12.01 -16.75 12.11
CA LYS A 196 12.97 -16.31 13.11
C LYS A 196 12.75 -17.08 14.41
N THR A 197 13.74 -17.86 14.82
CA THR A 197 13.68 -18.65 16.06
C THR A 197 14.45 -17.99 17.19
N PHE A 198 13.95 -18.10 18.42
CA PHE A 198 14.64 -17.69 19.64
C PHE A 198 14.77 -18.88 20.59
N ARG A 199 15.86 -18.92 21.37
CA ARG A 199 16.11 -20.00 22.32
C ARG A 199 15.02 -20.02 23.40
N GLY A 200 14.57 -21.22 23.80
CA GLY A 200 13.59 -21.40 24.89
C GLY A 200 12.11 -21.21 24.52
N CYS A 201 11.79 -21.11 23.22
CA CYS A 201 10.42 -20.91 22.72
C CYS A 201 9.66 -22.20 22.37
N GLY A 202 10.36 -23.34 22.28
CA GLY A 202 9.76 -24.61 21.88
C GLY A 202 9.22 -24.59 20.45
N THR A 203 8.08 -25.26 20.22
CA THR A 203 7.41 -25.30 18.92
C THR A 203 6.89 -23.91 18.53
N ILE A 204 7.44 -23.32 17.47
CA ILE A 204 7.03 -21.99 17.01
C ILE A 204 5.93 -22.01 15.94
N VAL A 205 5.78 -23.09 15.16
CA VAL A 205 4.74 -23.20 14.13
C VAL A 205 3.62 -24.11 14.62
N TRP A 206 2.39 -23.60 14.62
CA TRP A 206 1.21 -24.31 15.10
C TRP A 206 0.13 -24.40 14.04
N THR A 207 -0.41 -25.60 13.86
CA THR A 207 -1.58 -25.85 13.01
C THR A 207 -2.85 -25.68 13.85
N VAL A 208 -3.62 -24.64 13.56
CA VAL A 208 -4.87 -24.30 14.26
C VAL A 208 -6.00 -25.22 13.81
N ARG A 209 -6.71 -25.81 14.77
CA ARG A 209 -7.82 -26.74 14.56
C ARG A 209 -9.16 -26.14 15.03
N LYS A 210 -10.28 -26.83 14.76
CA LYS A 210 -11.63 -26.43 15.22
C LYS A 210 -11.73 -26.35 16.75
N GLN A 211 -11.11 -27.31 17.45
CA GLN A 211 -11.09 -27.32 18.90
C GLN A 211 -10.13 -26.24 19.45
N PRO A 212 -10.50 -25.54 20.53
CA PRO A 212 -9.67 -24.50 21.12
C PRO A 212 -8.38 -25.08 21.71
N THR A 213 -7.25 -24.51 21.29
CA THR A 213 -5.94 -24.80 21.89
C THR A 213 -5.60 -23.67 22.85
N PHE A 214 -5.47 -23.99 24.14
CA PHE A 214 -5.04 -23.04 25.16
C PHE A 214 -3.52 -22.86 25.11
N PHE A 215 -3.08 -21.61 25.18
CA PHE A 215 -1.68 -21.24 25.09
C PHE A 215 -1.34 -20.24 26.19
N LYS A 216 -0.22 -20.47 26.86
CA LYS A 216 0.23 -19.67 28.00
C LYS A 216 1.68 -19.25 27.78
N PHE A 217 1.95 -17.95 27.95
CA PHE A 217 3.30 -17.42 28.05
C PHE A 217 3.59 -17.08 29.51
N TYR A 218 4.79 -17.40 29.96
CA TYR A 218 5.27 -17.09 31.31
C TYR A 218 6.71 -16.61 31.27
N GLY A 219 6.98 -15.66 32.15
CA GLY A 219 8.31 -15.18 32.48
C GLY A 219 9.02 -14.43 31.37
N LYS A 220 10.33 -14.33 31.53
CA LYS A 220 11.23 -13.63 30.60
C LYS A 220 11.42 -14.45 29.33
N LYS A 221 10.79 -14.02 28.23
CA LYS A 221 10.94 -14.63 26.91
C LYS A 221 10.78 -13.62 25.80
N ASN A 222 11.43 -13.88 24.68
CA ASN A 222 11.22 -13.18 23.42
C ASN A 222 10.97 -14.24 22.35
N CYS A 223 9.70 -14.51 22.06
CA CYS A 223 9.28 -15.62 21.23
C CYS A 223 8.26 -15.17 20.18
N ILE A 224 8.39 -15.75 18.99
CA ILE A 224 7.50 -15.52 17.86
C ILE A 224 6.88 -16.85 17.46
N TYR A 225 5.55 -16.89 17.40
CA TYR A 225 4.77 -18.06 17.05
C TYR A 225 3.92 -17.80 15.82
N HIS A 226 3.83 -18.80 14.98
CA HIS A 226 3.22 -18.78 13.67
C HIS A 226 2.02 -19.73 13.66
N LEU A 227 0.82 -19.17 13.74
CA LEU A 227 -0.43 -19.92 13.74
C LEU A 227 -0.97 -20.01 12.31
N LYS A 228 -1.16 -21.22 11.79
CA LYS A 228 -1.64 -21.48 10.44
C LYS A 228 -2.87 -22.37 10.43
N THR A 229 -3.80 -22.10 9.53
CA THR A 229 -4.93 -22.99 9.20
C THR A 229 -5.06 -23.14 7.68
N ASN A 230 -6.06 -23.90 7.23
CA ASN A 230 -6.44 -24.04 5.82
C ASN A 230 -6.68 -22.65 5.19
N ARG A 231 -6.24 -22.45 3.94
CA ARG A 231 -6.30 -21.17 3.20
C ARG A 231 -7.68 -20.51 3.17
N LEU A 232 -8.76 -21.29 3.29
CA LEU A 232 -10.13 -20.78 3.26
C LEU A 232 -10.67 -20.37 4.65
N LYS A 233 -9.96 -20.66 5.73
CA LYS A 233 -10.42 -20.42 7.11
C LYS A 233 -9.70 -19.26 7.75
N LYS A 234 -10.36 -18.65 8.73
CA LYS A 234 -9.77 -17.62 9.61
C LYS A 234 -9.41 -18.24 10.96
N ILE A 235 -8.70 -17.47 11.77
CA ILE A 235 -8.27 -17.86 13.12
C ILE A 235 -8.91 -16.90 14.10
N LYS A 236 -9.64 -17.45 15.08
CA LYS A 236 -10.13 -16.70 16.24
C LYS A 236 -9.11 -16.82 17.36
N ILE A 237 -8.60 -15.70 17.85
CA ILE A 237 -7.77 -15.60 19.06
C ILE A 237 -8.61 -14.99 20.16
N VAL A 238 -8.57 -15.60 21.34
CA VAL A 238 -9.22 -15.07 22.53
C VAL A 238 -8.16 -14.89 23.61
N ILE A 239 -7.82 -13.64 23.86
CA ILE A 239 -6.87 -13.22 24.87
C ILE A 239 -7.64 -13.13 26.18
N LEU A 240 -7.32 -14.00 27.15
CA LEU A 240 -8.04 -14.07 28.42
C LEU A 240 -7.48 -13.08 29.43
N LYS A 241 -6.15 -13.10 29.61
CA LYS A 241 -5.43 -12.25 30.56
C LYS A 241 -4.04 -11.91 30.01
N VAL A 242 -3.60 -10.68 30.22
CA VAL A 242 -2.24 -10.22 29.93
C VAL A 242 -1.77 -9.40 31.11
N LYS A 243 -0.62 -9.75 31.66
CA LYS A 243 0.11 -8.93 32.64
C LYS A 243 1.56 -8.93 32.23
N THR A 244 2.02 -7.80 31.69
CA THR A 244 3.42 -7.54 31.40
C THR A 244 3.77 -6.18 31.99
N GLN A 245 4.97 -6.01 32.52
CA GLN A 245 5.35 -4.77 33.18
C GLN A 245 5.61 -3.69 32.12
N SER A 246 4.67 -2.75 31.99
CA SER A 246 4.80 -1.62 31.07
C SER A 246 5.54 -0.48 31.76
N SER A 247 6.57 0.06 31.10
CA SER A 247 7.28 1.26 31.56
C SER A 247 6.44 2.55 31.41
N TYR A 248 5.32 2.50 30.70
CA TYR A 248 4.44 3.65 30.42
C TYR A 248 2.99 3.33 30.77
N SER A 249 2.33 4.20 31.53
CA SER A 249 1.02 3.95 32.17
C SER A 249 -0.17 3.95 31.20
N LEU A 250 -0.02 4.48 29.98
CA LEU A 250 -1.11 4.68 29.01
C LEU A 250 -0.88 4.06 27.62
N THR A 251 0.33 3.57 27.32
CA THR A 251 0.65 3.00 25.99
C THR A 251 1.46 1.71 26.14
N CYS A 252 1.15 0.71 25.30
CA CYS A 252 1.95 -0.51 25.23
C CYS A 252 3.09 -0.31 24.21
N SER A 253 4.33 -0.31 24.70
CA SER A 253 5.52 -0.24 23.85
C SER A 253 5.74 -1.55 23.07
N GLY A 254 6.74 -1.61 22.18
CA GLY A 254 7.19 -2.86 21.56
C GLY A 254 7.94 -3.81 22.51
N TYR A 255 8.23 -3.35 23.72
CA TYR A 255 8.86 -4.12 24.80
C TYR A 255 7.81 -4.48 25.85
N ASN A 256 7.97 -5.64 26.50
CA ASN A 256 7.04 -6.14 27.51
C ASN A 256 5.59 -6.14 27.00
N THR A 257 5.35 -6.88 25.93
CA THR A 257 4.05 -6.91 25.25
C THR A 257 3.77 -8.25 24.58
N LEU A 258 2.48 -8.53 24.41
CA LEU A 258 1.96 -9.46 23.43
C LEU A 258 1.50 -8.67 22.20
N GLU A 259 2.13 -8.87 21.05
CA GLU A 259 1.66 -8.36 19.75
C GLU A 259 0.98 -9.49 18.97
N VAL A 260 -0.23 -9.22 18.47
CA VAL A 260 -1.00 -10.11 17.61
C VAL A 260 -1.08 -9.50 16.22
N LYS A 261 -0.36 -10.07 15.24
CA LYS A 261 -0.44 -9.68 13.83
C LYS A 261 -1.49 -10.50 13.10
N TYR A 262 -2.70 -9.97 13.01
CA TYR A 262 -3.88 -10.64 12.45
C TYR A 262 -4.32 -10.10 11.07
N TRP A 263 -3.71 -9.01 10.59
CA TRP A 263 -4.00 -8.42 9.28
C TRP A 263 -3.42 -9.26 8.14
N LYS A 264 -3.91 -9.03 6.91
CA LYS A 264 -3.42 -9.74 5.71
C LYS A 264 -1.94 -9.45 5.48
N ASP A 265 -1.57 -8.18 5.54
CA ASP A 265 -0.20 -7.71 5.53
C ASP A 265 0.44 -7.91 6.91
N LYS A 266 1.60 -8.60 6.97
CA LYS A 266 2.35 -8.89 8.20
C LYS A 266 3.51 -7.93 8.42
N THR A 267 3.77 -7.00 7.48
CA THR A 267 4.81 -5.97 7.61
C THR A 267 4.40 -4.90 8.62
N VAL A 268 3.11 -4.60 8.70
CA VAL A 268 2.50 -3.65 9.65
C VAL A 268 2.56 -4.14 11.10
N VAL A 269 2.50 -3.19 12.03
CA VAL A 269 2.42 -3.47 13.47
C VAL A 269 1.04 -4.04 13.82
N GLY A 270 1.02 -5.11 14.62
CA GLY A 270 -0.20 -5.76 15.10
C GLY A 270 -0.82 -5.08 16.33
N ALA A 271 -1.93 -5.66 16.81
CA ALA A 271 -2.53 -5.21 18.07
C ALA A 271 -1.64 -5.60 19.25
N ARG A 272 -1.25 -4.63 20.08
CA ARG A 272 -0.39 -4.83 21.24
C ARG A 272 -1.18 -4.81 22.55
N PHE A 273 -0.83 -5.74 23.44
CA PHE A 273 -1.43 -5.89 24.75
C PHE A 273 -0.32 -5.96 25.80
N CYS A 274 -0.41 -5.13 26.82
CA CYS A 274 0.53 -5.11 27.94
C CYS A 274 -0.16 -5.31 29.29
N GLN A 275 -1.39 -4.84 29.43
CA GLN A 275 -2.24 -5.08 30.61
C GLN A 275 -3.67 -5.33 30.14
N GLN A 276 -4.18 -6.55 30.35
CA GLN A 276 -5.54 -6.93 29.96
C GLN A 276 -6.19 -7.77 31.06
N ARG A 277 -7.20 -7.20 31.70
CA ARG A 277 -7.97 -7.86 32.78
C ARG A 277 -9.18 -8.65 32.26
N PHE A 278 -9.78 -8.19 31.16
CA PHE A 278 -10.99 -8.78 30.56
C PHE A 278 -10.70 -9.46 29.22
N PRO A 279 -11.46 -10.50 28.82
CA PRO A 279 -11.24 -11.16 27.55
C PRO A 279 -11.33 -10.22 26.33
N LYS A 280 -10.45 -10.42 25.35
CA LYS A 280 -10.47 -9.74 24.05
C LYS A 280 -10.50 -10.76 22.92
N TYR A 281 -11.29 -10.49 21.90
CA TYR A 281 -11.53 -11.39 20.77
C TYR A 281 -10.99 -10.76 19.49
N ILE A 282 -10.20 -11.52 18.74
CA ILE A 282 -9.63 -11.11 17.45
C ILE A 282 -9.94 -12.19 16.43
N ILE A 283 -10.45 -11.79 15.26
CA ILE A 283 -10.61 -12.66 14.09
C ILE A 283 -9.61 -12.20 13.03
N SER A 284 -8.81 -13.13 12.51
CA SER A 284 -7.80 -12.81 11.50
C SER A 284 -8.40 -12.50 10.13
N HIS A 285 -7.69 -11.70 9.33
CA HIS A 285 -8.10 -11.38 7.96
C HIS A 285 -7.85 -12.55 6.99
N ASN A 286 -6.90 -13.44 7.32
CA ASN A 286 -6.55 -14.62 6.54
C ASN A 286 -6.21 -15.83 7.44
N ASN A 287 -5.76 -16.92 6.84
CA ASN A 287 -5.46 -18.20 7.49
C ASN A 287 -4.14 -18.23 8.28
N TYR A 288 -3.55 -17.07 8.58
CA TYR A 288 -2.21 -16.96 9.15
C TYR A 288 -2.11 -15.82 10.16
N VAL A 289 -1.66 -16.12 11.37
CA VAL A 289 -1.49 -15.16 12.47
C VAL A 289 -0.09 -15.31 13.05
N ILE A 290 0.52 -14.19 13.42
CA ILE A 290 1.78 -14.19 14.18
C ILE A 290 1.49 -13.68 15.58
N LEU A 291 1.87 -14.46 16.58
CA LEU A 291 1.89 -14.05 17.99
C LEU A 291 3.33 -13.75 18.37
N GLN A 292 3.59 -12.55 18.85
CA GLN A 292 4.91 -12.17 19.35
C GLN A 292 4.79 -11.81 20.82
N TYR A 293 5.43 -12.61 21.67
CA TYR A 293 5.53 -12.35 23.11
C TYR A 293 6.95 -11.91 23.43
N ASN A 294 7.09 -10.71 23.99
CA ASN A 294 8.36 -10.17 24.42
C ASN A 294 8.21 -9.65 25.85
N SER A 295 8.97 -10.20 26.80
CA SER A 295 9.04 -9.69 28.17
C SER A 295 10.42 -9.91 28.79
N CYS A 296 10.86 -8.93 29.58
CA CYS A 296 12.08 -8.98 30.38
C CYS A 296 11.84 -9.39 31.84
N TYR A 297 10.58 -9.63 32.25
CA TYR A 297 10.21 -9.84 33.66
C TYR A 297 9.65 -11.24 33.91
N GLU A 298 10.13 -11.90 34.98
CA GLU A 298 9.66 -13.23 35.37
C GLU A 298 8.19 -13.26 35.84
N SER A 299 7.69 -12.14 36.35
CA SER A 299 6.29 -11.99 36.78
C SER A 299 5.31 -11.85 35.61
N SER A 300 5.80 -11.76 34.37
CA SER A 300 4.95 -11.57 33.20
C SER A 300 4.24 -12.85 32.79
N TYR A 301 2.98 -12.71 32.40
CA TYR A 301 2.21 -13.82 31.86
C TYR A 301 1.14 -13.38 30.87
N VAL A 302 0.78 -14.30 30.00
CA VAL A 302 -0.31 -14.15 29.04
C VAL A 302 -1.04 -15.47 28.94
N HIS A 303 -2.36 -15.45 29.07
CA HIS A 303 -3.22 -16.59 28.82
C HIS A 303 -4.13 -16.29 27.64
N LEU A 304 -4.13 -17.17 26.65
CA LEU A 304 -5.01 -17.08 25.50
C LEU A 304 -5.42 -18.46 25.02
N TYR A 305 -6.38 -18.51 24.11
CA TYR A 305 -6.57 -19.69 23.27
C TYR A 305 -6.83 -19.27 21.83
N PHE A 306 -6.62 -20.19 20.90
CA PHE A 306 -6.93 -19.98 19.49
C PHE A 306 -7.66 -21.19 18.90
N LYS A 307 -8.49 -20.93 17.89
CA LYS A 307 -9.18 -21.96 17.11
C LYS A 307 -9.51 -21.46 15.71
N GLU A 308 -9.88 -22.38 14.83
CA GLU A 308 -10.45 -22.02 13.54
C GLU A 308 -11.74 -21.20 13.72
N ALA A 309 -11.89 -20.18 12.88
CA ALA A 309 -13.12 -19.44 12.67
C ALA A 309 -13.63 -19.77 11.27
N PHE A 310 -14.94 -19.96 11.18
CA PHE A 310 -15.66 -20.04 9.90
C PHE A 310 -15.78 -18.64 9.31
#